data_AF-A0AAD2DAP5-F1
#
_entry.id   AF-A0AAD2DAP5-F1
#
_cell.length_a   1.000
_cell.length_b   1.000
_cell.length_c   1.000
_cell.angle_alpha   90.00
_cell.angle_beta   90.00
_cell.angle_gamma   90.00
#
_symmetry.space_group_name_H-M   'P 1'
#
loop_
_entity.id
_entity.type
_entity.pdbx_description
1 polymer ?
#
loop_
_entity_poly.entity_id
_entity_poly.type
_entity_poly.pdbx_seq_one_letter_code
_entity_poly.pdbx_strand_id
1 'polypeptide(L)'
;MLTEAQFQEAITFIKDYKDALYCIEQINERRATVDHYQNFSTTVLAAMKNKEIALDNKGFKKGEKIADFKLAKAFKYSTEVLNKYKLSNAVSRDDLLKKLAHATSDLV
;
A
#
# COMPACT_ATOMS: atom_id res chain seq x y z
N MET A 1 -36.20 6.61 -33.99
CA MET A 1 -36.26 6.26 -32.55
C MET A 1 -35.69 4.86 -32.42
N LEU A 2 -34.83 4.62 -31.43
CA LEU A 2 -34.40 3.27 -31.07
C LEU A 2 -35.62 2.46 -30.61
N THR A 3 -35.68 1.20 -30.99
CA THR A 3 -36.73 0.32 -30.47
C THR A 3 -36.46 0.01 -29.00
N GLU A 4 -37.52 -0.29 -28.25
CA GLU A 4 -37.41 -0.63 -26.82
C GLU A 4 -36.47 -1.83 -26.59
N ALA A 5 -36.45 -2.79 -27.52
CA ALA A 5 -35.50 -3.91 -27.52
C ALA A 5 -34.04 -3.45 -27.65
N GLN A 6 -33.73 -2.54 -28.58
CA GLN A 6 -32.38 -2.00 -28.76
C GLN A 6 -31.91 -1.20 -27.53
N PHE A 7 -32.83 -0.50 -26.86
CA PHE A 7 -32.53 0.20 -25.62
C PHE A 7 -32.19 -0.78 -24.47
N GLN A 8 -32.94 -1.88 -24.37
CA GLN A 8 -32.74 -2.89 -23.34
C GLN A 8 -31.46 -3.73 -23.55
N GLU A 9 -31.11 -4.02 -24.80
CA GLU A 9 -29.83 -4.63 -25.15
C GLU A 9 -28.65 -3.72 -24.78
N ALA A 10 -28.75 -2.41 -25.05
CA ALA A 10 -27.71 -1.44 -24.68
C ALA A 10 -27.54 -1.33 -23.15
N ILE A 11 -28.63 -1.34 -22.37
CA ILE A 11 -28.57 -1.33 -20.91
C ILE A 11 -27.88 -2.58 -20.38
N THR A 12 -28.27 -3.75 -20.90
CA THR A 12 -27.67 -5.04 -20.50
C THR A 12 -26.17 -5.04 -20.81
N PHE A 13 -25.79 -4.61 -22.01
CA PHE A 13 -24.38 -4.50 -22.40
C PHE A 13 -23.57 -3.57 -21.47
N ILE A 14 -24.09 -2.38 -21.16
CA ILE A 14 -23.40 -1.43 -20.25
C ILE A 14 -23.25 -2.03 -18.85
N LYS A 15 -24.26 -2.74 -18.36
CA LYS A 15 -24.21 -3.40 -17.05
C LYS A 15 -23.16 -4.50 -17.03
N ASP A 16 -23.17 -5.39 -18.01
CA ASP A 16 -22.21 -6.50 -18.12
C ASP A 16 -20.78 -5.97 -18.26
N TYR A 17 -20.58 -4.90 -19.03
CA TYR A 17 -19.28 -4.24 -19.16
C TYR A 17 -18.80 -3.67 -17.82
N LYS A 18 -19.69 -3.03 -17.05
CA LYS A 18 -19.36 -2.50 -15.72
C LYS A 18 -18.99 -3.61 -14.74
N ASP A 19 -19.73 -4.72 -14.75
CA ASP A 19 -19.46 -5.88 -13.89
C ASP A 19 -18.11 -6.53 -14.27
N ALA A 20 -17.78 -6.59 -15.56
CA ALA A 20 -16.49 -7.07 -16.05
C ALA A 20 -15.33 -6.16 -15.59
N LEU A 21 -15.48 -4.84 -15.66
CA LEU A 21 -14.48 -3.89 -15.15
C LEU A 21 -14.23 -4.07 -13.65
N TYR A 22 -15.31 -4.18 -12.86
CA TYR A 22 -15.20 -4.41 -11.43
C TYR A 22 -14.49 -5.74 -11.11
N CYS A 23 -14.76 -6.80 -11.88
CA CYS A 23 -14.06 -8.06 -11.73
C CYS A 23 -12.55 -7.93 -12.02
N ILE A 24 -12.16 -7.17 -13.04
CA ILE A 24 -10.76 -6.90 -13.36
C ILE A 24 -10.08 -6.12 -12.22
N GLU A 25 -10.75 -5.10 -11.66
CA GLU A 25 -10.25 -4.35 -10.51
C GLU A 25 -9.98 -5.28 -9.32
N GLN A 26 -10.94 -6.14 -8.96
CA GLN A 26 -10.76 -7.10 -7.86
C GLN A 26 -9.61 -8.09 -8.12
N ILE A 27 -9.45 -8.57 -9.35
CA ILE A 27 -8.32 -9.45 -9.70
C ILE A 27 -6.99 -8.73 -9.53
N ASN A 28 -6.91 -7.47 -9.96
CA ASN A 28 -5.71 -6.66 -9.82
C ASN A 28 -5.39 -6.38 -8.35
N GLU A 29 -6.38 -6.06 -7.52
CA GLU A 29 -6.21 -5.90 -6.07
C GLU A 29 -5.70 -7.18 -5.42
N ARG A 30 -6.25 -8.34 -5.78
CA ARG A 30 -5.79 -9.64 -5.28
C ARG A 30 -4.36 -9.93 -5.70
N ARG A 31 -3.99 -9.66 -6.95
CA ARG A 31 -2.61 -9.82 -7.44
C ARG A 31 -1.64 -8.92 -6.69
N ALA A 32 -1.96 -7.64 -6.54
CA ALA A 32 -1.15 -6.69 -5.79
C ALA A 32 -0.97 -7.14 -4.33
N THR A 33 -2.01 -7.72 -3.73
CA THR A 33 -1.97 -8.29 -2.38
C THR A 33 -1.02 -9.50 -2.30
N VAL A 34 -1.11 -10.43 -3.26
CA VAL A 34 -0.22 -11.60 -3.32
C VAL A 34 1.24 -11.16 -3.50
N ASP A 35 1.50 -10.25 -4.44
CA ASP A 35 2.84 -9.71 -4.69
C ASP A 35 3.40 -9.01 -3.44
N HIS A 36 2.56 -8.26 -2.72
CA HIS A 36 2.93 -7.64 -1.45
C HIS A 36 3.38 -8.68 -0.42
N TYR A 37 2.59 -9.74 -0.18
CA TYR A 37 2.96 -10.79 0.78
C TYR A 37 4.20 -11.57 0.36
N GLN A 38 4.38 -11.82 -0.94
CA GLN A 38 5.56 -12.51 -1.45
C GLN A 38 6.84 -11.67 -1.27
N ASN A 39 6.78 -10.38 -1.58
CA ASN A 39 7.89 -9.45 -1.38
C ASN A 39 8.21 -9.25 0.11
N PHE A 40 7.18 -9.14 0.95
CA PHE A 40 7.34 -9.05 2.39
C PHE A 40 8.02 -10.29 2.96
N SER A 41 7.54 -11.49 2.60
CA SER A 41 8.09 -12.77 3.06
C SER A 41 9.54 -12.93 2.63
N THR A 42 9.87 -12.58 1.40
CA THR A 42 11.25 -12.60 0.88
C THR A 42 12.15 -11.65 1.68
N THR A 43 11.67 -10.45 1.99
CA THR A 43 12.41 -9.46 2.78
C THR A 43 12.65 -9.94 4.22
N VAL A 44 11.64 -10.53 4.86
CA VAL A 44 11.76 -11.10 6.21
C VAL A 44 12.75 -12.26 6.23
N LEU A 45 12.68 -13.18 5.27
CA LEU A 45 13.62 -14.30 5.16
C LEU A 45 15.06 -13.83 4.94
N ALA A 46 15.27 -12.83 4.09
CA ALA A 46 16.59 -12.23 3.87
C ALA A 46 17.11 -11.57 5.16
N ALA A 47 16.27 -10.82 5.86
CA ALA A 47 16.62 -10.19 7.13
C ALA A 47 16.98 -11.21 8.22
N MET A 48 16.27 -12.34 8.28
CA MET A 48 16.63 -13.45 9.18
C MET A 48 18.00 -14.05 8.83
N LYS A 49 18.26 -14.33 7.55
CA LYS A 49 19.56 -14.85 7.08
C LYS A 49 20.71 -13.89 7.38
N ASN A 50 20.47 -12.59 7.28
CA ASN A 50 21.45 -11.54 7.55
C ASN A 50 21.61 -11.21 9.04
N LYS A 51 20.89 -11.90 9.93
CA LYS A 51 20.83 -11.62 11.38
C LYS A 51 20.33 -10.21 11.72
N GLU A 52 19.53 -9.61 10.85
CA GLU A 52 18.89 -8.32 11.07
C GLU A 52 17.70 -8.46 12.03
N ILE A 53 16.95 -9.54 11.87
CA ILE A 53 15.86 -9.97 12.77
C ILE A 53 16.08 -11.43 13.17
N ALA A 54 15.51 -11.84 14.29
CA ALA A 54 15.52 -13.23 14.72
C ALA A 54 14.14 -13.63 15.23
N LEU A 55 13.89 -14.94 15.29
CA LEU A 55 12.69 -15.49 15.91
C LEU A 55 13.02 -16.04 17.29
N ASP A 56 12.09 -15.90 18.22
CA ASP A 56 12.05 -16.61 19.49
C ASP A 56 10.65 -17.21 19.72
N ASN A 57 10.47 -17.87 20.86
CA ASN A 57 9.21 -18.53 21.22
C ASN A 57 8.03 -17.55 21.42
N LYS A 58 8.28 -16.24 21.40
CA LYS A 58 7.29 -15.16 21.54
C LYS A 58 7.14 -14.33 20.25
N GLY A 59 7.88 -14.65 19.19
CA GLY A 59 7.76 -14.01 17.88
C GLY A 59 9.06 -13.38 17.40
N PHE A 60 8.96 -12.20 16.77
CA PHE A 60 10.11 -11.49 16.23
C PHE A 60 10.89 -10.75 17.33
N LYS A 61 12.20 -10.94 17.34
CA LYS A 61 13.16 -10.16 18.14
C LYS A 61 14.17 -9.45 17.25
N LYS A 62 14.80 -8.41 17.79
CA LYS A 62 15.91 -7.69 17.12
C LYS A 62 17.09 -8.64 16.93
N GLY A 63 17.65 -8.66 15.72
CA GLY A 63 18.90 -9.38 15.45
C GLY A 63 20.13 -8.53 15.74
N GLU A 64 21.31 -9.15 15.65
CA GLU A 64 22.62 -8.50 15.83
C GLU A 64 22.82 -7.29 14.90
N LYS A 65 22.26 -7.35 13.69
CA LYS A 65 22.40 -6.33 12.63
C LYS A 65 21.10 -5.58 12.35
N ILE A 66 20.24 -5.39 13.36
CA ILE A 66 18.95 -4.69 13.18
C ILE A 66 19.09 -3.30 12.54
N ALA A 67 20.24 -2.64 12.75
CA ALA A 67 20.54 -1.35 12.15
C ALA A 67 20.56 -1.39 10.62
N ASP A 68 20.76 -2.55 9.98
CA ASP A 68 20.77 -2.72 8.52
C ASP A 68 19.41 -3.08 7.93
N PHE A 69 18.43 -3.40 8.79
CA PHE A 69 17.12 -3.86 8.36
C PHE A 69 16.36 -2.75 7.63
N LYS A 70 16.16 -2.92 6.32
CA LYS A 70 15.54 -1.92 5.44
C LYS A 70 14.13 -1.51 5.90
N LEU A 71 13.32 -2.46 6.36
CA LEU A 71 11.96 -2.15 6.84
C LEU A 71 11.97 -1.35 8.14
N ALA A 72 12.91 -1.62 9.06
CA ALA A 72 13.06 -0.81 10.26
C ALA A 72 13.53 0.62 9.95
N LYS A 73 14.46 0.76 8.99
CA LYS A 73 14.89 2.09 8.49
C LYS A 73 13.72 2.85 7.88
N ALA A 74 12.96 2.20 6.99
CA ALA A 74 11.78 2.80 6.35
C ALA A 74 10.73 3.20 7.38
N PHE A 75 10.41 2.33 8.35
CA PHE A 75 9.44 2.65 9.40
C PHE A 75 9.89 3.83 10.28
N LYS A 76 11.16 3.85 10.69
CA LYS A 76 11.74 4.95 11.46
C LYS A 76 11.64 6.26 10.67
N TYR A 77 12.07 6.25 9.42
CA TYR A 77 12.00 7.40 8.53
C TYR A 77 10.56 7.90 8.34
N SER A 78 9.61 7.00 8.07
CA SER A 78 8.19 7.38 7.95
C SER A 78 7.65 8.00 9.23
N THR A 79 8.04 7.47 10.39
CA THR A 79 7.64 8.03 11.70
C THR A 79 8.24 9.42 11.91
N GLU A 80 9.50 9.63 11.53
CA GLU A 80 10.17 10.93 11.58
C GLU A 80 9.48 11.95 10.67
N VAL A 81 9.15 11.57 9.43
CA VAL A 81 8.40 12.43 8.49
C VAL A 81 7.01 12.76 9.05
N LEU A 82 6.26 11.77 9.52
CA LEU A 82 4.94 11.95 10.13
C LEU A 82 5.00 12.97 11.28
N ASN A 83 5.99 12.85 12.15
CA ASN A 83 6.16 13.73 13.31
C ASN A 83 6.65 15.13 12.91
N LYS A 84 7.66 15.22 12.03
CA LYS A 84 8.26 16.49 11.57
C LYS A 84 7.20 17.38 10.92
N TYR A 85 6.38 16.81 10.05
CA TYR A 85 5.34 17.56 9.31
C TYR A 85 3.96 17.50 9.97
N LYS A 86 3.85 16.87 11.15
CA LYS A 86 2.61 16.74 11.92
C LYS A 86 1.43 16.23 11.07
N LEU A 87 1.71 15.24 10.22
CA LEU A 87 0.73 14.67 9.28
C LEU A 87 -0.44 14.00 10.01
N SER A 88 -0.20 13.44 11.19
CA SER A 88 -1.23 12.88 12.08
C SER A 88 -2.23 13.92 12.61
N ASN A 89 -1.85 15.20 12.58
CA ASN A 89 -2.64 16.30 13.12
C ASN A 89 -3.31 17.10 11.98
N ALA A 90 -3.47 16.50 10.80
CA ALA A 90 -4.18 17.13 9.71
C ALA A 90 -5.67 17.25 10.03
N VAL A 91 -6.19 18.48 10.02
CA VAL A 91 -7.60 18.76 10.37
C VAL A 91 -8.55 18.67 9.18
N SER A 92 -8.02 18.62 7.96
CA SER A 92 -8.80 18.45 6.73
C SER A 92 -7.96 17.81 5.63
N ARG A 93 -8.62 17.36 4.56
CA ARG A 93 -7.95 16.84 3.35
C ARG A 93 -6.99 17.87 2.76
N ASP A 94 -7.39 19.14 2.68
CA ASP A 94 -6.56 20.19 2.10
C ASP A 94 -5.34 20.51 2.98
N ASP A 95 -5.49 20.47 4.30
CA ASP A 95 -4.39 20.61 5.25
C ASP A 95 -3.40 19.43 5.13
N LEU A 96 -3.91 18.20 4.99
CA LEU A 96 -3.09 17.02 4.74
C LEU A 96 -2.31 17.15 3.43
N LEU A 97 -2.96 17.56 2.33
CA LEU A 97 -2.31 17.73 1.03
C LEU A 97 -1.23 18.82 1.08
N LYS A 98 -1.46 19.93 1.78
CA LYS A 98 -0.44 20.98 1.98
C LYS A 98 0.76 20.46 2.78
N LYS A 99 0.52 19.73 3.88
CA LYS A 99 1.59 19.14 4.68
C LYS A 99 2.38 18.07 3.91
N LEU A 100 1.71 17.29 3.05
CA LEU A 100 2.37 16.32 2.16
C LEU A 100 3.18 17.01 1.06
N ALA A 101 2.65 18.07 0.44
CA ALA A 101 3.37 18.86 -0.55
C ALA A 101 4.65 19.48 0.05
N HIS A 102 4.56 20.01 1.27
CA HIS A 102 5.72 20.53 2.00
C HIS A 102 6.71 19.42 2.39
N ALA A 103 6.22 18.26 2.82
CA ALA A 103 7.08 17.12 3.13
C ALA A 103 7.82 16.59 1.89
N THR A 104 7.19 16.65 0.72
CA THR A 104 7.80 16.17 -0.54
C THR A 104 8.75 17.18 -1.17
N SER A 105 8.51 18.49 -1.04
CA SER A 105 9.44 19.52 -1.51
C SER A 105 10.78 19.51 -0.78
N ASP A 106 10.80 19.13 0.50
CA ASP A 106 12.03 19.04 1.30
C ASP A 106 12.89 17.79 0.99
N LEU A 107 12.38 16.87 0.17
CA LEU A 107 13.01 15.59 -0.17
C LEU A 107 13.62 15.54 -1.57
N VAL A 108 13.32 16.55 -2.40
CA VAL A 108 13.86 16.75 -3.76
C VAL A 108 14.98 17.77 -3.70
#